data_AF-A0A3B6IU06-F1
#
_entry.id   AF-A0A3B6IU06-F1
#
_cell.length_a   1.000
_cell.length_b   1.000
_cell.length_c   1.000
_cell.angle_alpha   90.00
_cell.angle_beta   90.00
_cell.angle_gamma   90.00
#
_symmetry.space_group_name_H-M   'P 1'
#
loop_
_entity.id
_entity.type
_entity.pdbx_description
1 polymer ?
#
loop_
_entity_poly.entity_id
_entity_poly.type
_entity_poly.pdbx_seq_one_letter_code
_entity_poly.pdbx_strand_id
1 'polypeptide(L)'
;MASEARKTTAAARPPPRDFLAHLEAYLARRDGVDKLLKISRYAARLALAAGPLPPPASARLKSFESSLGLSRKAFRLGKFVQDVNALRAHPGPLPPPFVLLAYGGEGVYYFIEQFVWLAKAGLLPAHLLPRLQRLSAWAELLGYAGSITIKLEEVTKMESSIKMRLAEGCGEENEAVRTMRGKLLLKRLSVVQDVADAFMALGDVTNGKGLLGSSTLTASAGLLSALISTHKNWNSC
;
A
#
# COMPACT_ATOMS: atom_id res chain seq x y z
N MET A 1 -67.33 -16.96 -14.31
CA MET A 1 -66.62 -15.94 -13.52
C MET A 1 -65.41 -16.59 -12.88
N ALA A 2 -64.25 -16.51 -13.53
CA ALA A 2 -62.98 -16.98 -12.99
C ALA A 2 -62.14 -15.73 -12.66
N SER A 3 -61.89 -15.52 -11.37
CA SER A 3 -61.06 -14.42 -10.88
C SER A 3 -59.60 -14.87 -10.94
N GLU A 4 -58.85 -14.34 -11.91
CA GLU A 4 -57.40 -14.48 -11.97
C GLU A 4 -56.77 -13.66 -10.82
N ALA A 5 -56.29 -14.37 -9.80
CA ALA A 5 -55.47 -13.80 -8.75
C ALA A 5 -54.11 -13.37 -9.33
N ARG A 6 -53.97 -12.07 -9.56
CA ARG A 6 -52.72 -11.41 -9.94
C ARG A 6 -51.69 -11.57 -8.83
N LYS A 7 -50.81 -12.58 -8.93
CA LYS A 7 -49.60 -12.70 -8.09
C LYS A 7 -48.67 -11.52 -8.39
N THR A 8 -48.69 -10.53 -7.52
CA THR A 8 -47.66 -9.48 -7.47
C THR A 8 -46.35 -10.13 -7.03
N THR A 9 -45.45 -10.38 -7.99
CA THR A 9 -44.05 -10.71 -7.74
C THR A 9 -43.39 -9.48 -7.13
N ALA A 10 -43.28 -9.44 -5.80
CA ALA A 10 -42.41 -8.51 -5.12
C ALA A 10 -40.96 -8.78 -5.59
N ALA A 11 -40.37 -7.83 -6.31
CA ALA A 11 -38.98 -7.90 -6.72
C ALA A 11 -38.11 -8.10 -5.46
N ALA A 12 -37.41 -9.23 -5.41
CA ALA A 12 -36.47 -9.52 -4.33
C ALA A 12 -35.47 -8.35 -4.23
N ARG A 13 -35.43 -7.69 -3.07
CA ARG A 13 -34.40 -6.68 -2.81
C ARG A 13 -33.04 -7.34 -3.04
N PRO A 14 -32.13 -6.71 -3.81
CA PRO A 14 -30.79 -7.26 -3.97
C PRO A 14 -30.16 -7.44 -2.59
N PRO A 15 -29.36 -8.50 -2.40
CA PRO A 15 -28.74 -8.78 -1.11
C PRO A 15 -28.02 -7.52 -0.60
N PRO A 16 -28.06 -7.24 0.71
CA PRO A 16 -27.41 -6.07 1.28
C PRO A 16 -25.93 -6.12 0.91
N ARG A 17 -25.54 -5.17 0.07
CA ARG A 17 -24.18 -4.91 -0.36
C ARG A 17 -23.30 -4.78 0.90
N ASP A 18 -22.26 -5.60 1.02
CA ASP A 18 -21.34 -5.52 2.16
C ASP A 18 -20.77 -4.10 2.23
N PHE A 19 -21.14 -3.38 3.29
CA PHE A 19 -20.80 -1.98 3.48
C PHE A 19 -19.28 -1.78 3.45
N LEU A 20 -18.52 -2.67 4.08
CA LEU A 20 -17.07 -2.53 4.15
C LEU A 20 -16.42 -2.76 2.78
N ALA A 21 -16.94 -3.69 1.97
CA ALA A 21 -16.48 -3.87 0.60
C ALA A 21 -16.80 -2.66 -0.29
N HIS A 22 -17.96 -2.04 -0.09
CA HIS A 22 -18.34 -0.81 -0.81
C HIS A 22 -17.49 0.38 -0.39
N LEU A 23 -17.22 0.52 0.91
CA LEU A 23 -16.36 1.54 1.45
C LEU A 23 -14.94 1.39 0.94
N GLU A 24 -14.39 0.17 0.94
CA GLU A 24 -13.09 -0.14 0.34
C GLU A 24 -13.04 0.30 -1.14
N ALA A 25 -14.02 -0.11 -1.96
CA ALA A 25 -14.06 0.25 -3.37
C ALA A 25 -14.18 1.77 -3.59
N TYR A 26 -14.91 2.47 -2.71
CA TYR A 26 -15.00 3.93 -2.73
C TYR A 26 -13.66 4.58 -2.40
N LEU A 27 -12.98 4.12 -1.34
CA LEU A 27 -11.71 4.66 -0.88
C LEU A 27 -10.57 4.37 -1.86
N ALA A 28 -10.60 3.27 -2.61
CA ALA A 28 -9.60 2.92 -3.62
C ALA A 28 -9.50 3.96 -4.75
N ARG A 29 -10.58 4.72 -5.02
CA ARG A 29 -10.60 5.74 -6.09
C ARG A 29 -9.56 6.85 -5.93
N ARG A 30 -9.09 7.10 -4.70
CA ARG A 30 -8.10 8.13 -4.42
C ARG A 30 -6.66 7.60 -4.34
N ASP A 31 -6.45 6.29 -4.47
CA ASP A 31 -5.10 5.71 -4.38
C ASP A 31 -4.17 6.27 -5.47
N GLY A 32 -4.68 6.47 -6.69
CA GLY A 32 -3.90 7.09 -7.77
C GLY A 32 -3.37 8.48 -7.41
N VAL A 33 -4.18 9.30 -6.73
CA VAL A 33 -3.78 10.63 -6.25
C VAL A 33 -2.70 10.52 -5.17
N ASP A 34 -2.82 9.60 -4.21
CA ASP A 34 -1.75 9.37 -3.22
C ASP A 34 -0.43 8.97 -3.88
N LYS A 35 -0.45 8.12 -4.92
CA LYS A 35 0.78 7.72 -5.63
C LYS A 35 1.43 8.89 -6.35
N LEU A 36 0.65 9.77 -7.00
CA LEU A 36 1.19 10.99 -7.61
C LEU A 36 1.84 11.90 -6.56
N LEU A 37 1.18 12.10 -5.41
CA LEU A 37 1.74 12.88 -4.31
C LEU A 37 3.02 12.23 -3.75
N LYS A 38 3.11 10.89 -3.72
CA LYS A 38 4.33 10.15 -3.31
C LYS A 38 5.48 10.45 -4.27
N ILE A 39 5.24 10.38 -5.58
CA ILE A 39 6.23 10.70 -6.62
C ILE A 39 6.70 12.15 -6.48
N SER A 40 5.77 13.11 -6.44
CA SER A 40 6.12 14.54 -6.31
C SER A 40 6.94 14.81 -5.04
N ARG A 41 6.63 14.14 -3.94
CA ARG A 41 7.32 14.33 -2.66
C ARG A 41 8.77 13.84 -2.74
N TYR A 42 8.99 12.63 -3.26
CA TYR A 42 10.33 12.08 -3.34
C TYR A 42 11.17 12.71 -4.46
N ALA A 43 10.55 13.18 -5.54
CA ALA A 43 11.19 14.03 -6.53
C ALA A 43 11.67 15.36 -5.91
N ALA A 44 10.82 16.03 -5.13
CA ALA A 44 11.20 17.25 -4.41
C ALA A 44 12.36 17.00 -3.42
N ARG A 45 12.32 15.87 -2.71
CA ARG A 45 13.38 15.47 -1.77
C ARG A 45 14.71 15.16 -2.48
N LEU A 46 14.67 14.53 -3.65
CA LEU A 46 15.86 14.32 -4.49
C LEU A 46 16.41 15.65 -5.01
N ALA A 47 15.56 16.56 -5.48
CA ALA A 47 15.98 17.88 -5.92
C ALA A 47 16.67 18.67 -4.79
N LEU A 48 16.16 18.58 -3.56
CA LEU A 48 16.81 19.15 -2.36
C LEU A 48 18.18 18.53 -2.06
N ALA A 49 18.40 17.27 -2.46
CA ALA A 49 19.63 16.54 -2.20
C ALA A 49 20.65 16.62 -3.36
N ALA A 50 20.23 17.06 -4.55
CA ALA A 50 21.05 17.13 -5.76
C ALA A 50 22.06 18.28 -5.76
N GLY A 51 21.88 19.30 -4.92
CA GLY A 51 22.84 20.40 -4.82
C GLY A 51 22.31 21.61 -4.03
N PRO A 52 23.17 22.62 -3.81
CA PRO A 52 22.81 23.83 -3.11
C PRO A 52 21.85 24.68 -3.97
N LEU A 53 20.61 24.82 -3.51
CA LEU A 53 19.66 25.79 -4.03
C LEU A 53 19.81 27.12 -3.29
N PRO A 54 19.42 28.25 -3.92
CA PRO A 54 19.28 29.52 -3.20
C PRO A 54 18.43 29.33 -1.93
N PRO A 55 18.79 29.96 -0.79
CA PRO A 55 18.07 29.82 0.48
C PRO A 55 16.55 29.93 0.37
N PRO A 56 15.95 30.92 -0.34
CA PRO A 56 14.49 31.00 -0.47
C PRO A 56 13.88 29.85 -1.27
N ALA A 57 14.58 29.37 -2.30
CA ALA A 57 14.11 28.25 -3.12
C ALA A 57 14.14 26.94 -2.32
N SER A 58 15.20 26.69 -1.56
CA SER A 58 15.28 25.51 -0.68
C SER A 58 14.19 25.50 0.40
N ALA A 59 13.88 26.65 0.99
CA ALA A 59 12.81 26.77 1.99
C ALA A 59 11.42 26.50 1.38
N ARG A 60 11.14 27.06 0.20
CA ARG A 60 9.89 26.80 -0.54
C ARG A 60 9.77 25.32 -0.91
N LEU A 61 10.84 24.70 -1.39
CA LEU A 61 10.83 23.29 -1.79
C LEU A 61 10.67 22.34 -0.59
N LYS A 62 11.27 22.65 0.58
CA LYS A 62 11.02 21.92 1.84
C LYS A 62 9.56 22.05 2.30
N SER A 63 8.98 23.24 2.20
CA SER A 63 7.57 23.47 2.52
C SER A 63 6.64 22.70 1.58
N PHE A 64 6.97 22.66 0.29
CA PHE A 64 6.29 21.85 -0.70
C PHE A 64 6.38 20.35 -0.39
N GLU A 65 7.57 19.82 -0.09
CA GLU A 65 7.75 18.41 0.33
C GLU A 65 6.89 18.08 1.57
N SER A 66 6.89 18.96 2.57
CA SER A 66 6.11 18.80 3.79
C SER A 66 4.60 18.80 3.52
N SER A 67 4.13 19.73 2.68
CA SER A 67 2.73 19.85 2.27
C SER A 67 2.26 18.59 1.54
N LEU A 68 3.07 18.06 0.61
CA LEU A 68 2.78 16.79 -0.06
C LEU A 68 2.69 15.63 0.94
N GLY A 69 3.58 15.59 1.93
CA GLY A 69 3.56 14.60 3.01
C GLY A 69 2.27 14.65 3.84
N LEU A 70 1.76 15.84 4.14
CA LEU A 70 0.48 16.02 4.84
C LEU A 70 -0.70 15.58 3.99
N SER A 71 -0.76 16.02 2.72
CA SER A 71 -1.81 15.65 1.78
C SER A 71 -1.92 14.13 1.59
N ARG A 72 -0.80 13.43 1.48
CA ARG A 72 -0.79 11.96 1.39
C ARG A 72 -1.44 11.27 2.58
N LYS A 73 -1.30 11.81 3.80
CA LYS A 73 -1.97 11.23 4.96
C LYS A 73 -3.49 11.47 4.90
N ALA A 74 -3.93 12.63 4.42
CA ALA A 74 -5.34 12.91 4.19
C ALA A 74 -5.96 11.96 3.15
N PHE A 75 -5.25 11.71 2.04
CA PHE A 75 -5.72 10.77 1.01
C PHE A 75 -5.68 9.30 1.44
N ARG A 76 -5.09 8.96 2.59
CA ARG A 76 -5.11 7.60 3.15
C ARG A 76 -6.12 7.40 4.30
N LEU A 77 -6.93 8.41 4.62
CA LEU A 77 -7.96 8.32 5.68
C LEU A 77 -8.94 7.16 5.48
N GLY A 78 -9.02 6.20 6.39
CA GLY A 78 -9.87 5.02 6.21
C GLY A 78 -9.25 3.88 5.41
N LYS A 79 -7.97 4.00 4.97
CA LYS A 79 -7.30 2.94 4.20
C LYS A 79 -7.19 1.61 4.96
N PHE A 80 -7.14 1.66 6.30
CA PHE A 80 -7.18 0.48 7.18
C PHE A 80 -8.38 -0.45 6.94
N VAL A 81 -9.46 0.04 6.31
CA VAL A 81 -10.63 -0.79 5.95
C VAL A 81 -10.26 -1.90 4.96
N GLN A 82 -9.29 -1.66 4.07
CA GLN A 82 -8.76 -2.67 3.15
C GLN A 82 -8.15 -3.84 3.92
N ASP A 83 -7.35 -3.55 4.95
CA ASP A 83 -6.71 -4.57 5.78
C ASP A 83 -7.71 -5.36 6.61
N VAL A 84 -8.73 -4.68 7.15
CA VAL A 84 -9.83 -5.33 7.87
C VAL A 84 -10.59 -6.29 6.96
N ASN A 85 -10.89 -5.87 5.72
CA ASN A 85 -11.55 -6.73 4.74
C ASN A 85 -10.67 -7.90 4.33
N ALA A 86 -9.37 -7.70 4.13
CA ALA A 86 -8.42 -8.76 3.80
C ALA A 86 -8.34 -9.83 4.91
N LEU A 87 -8.31 -9.41 6.18
CA LEU A 87 -8.35 -10.32 7.33
C LEU A 87 -9.68 -11.06 7.44
N ARG A 88 -10.82 -10.37 7.22
CA ARG A 88 -12.16 -10.96 7.25
C ARG A 88 -12.39 -11.97 6.12
N ALA A 89 -11.78 -11.74 4.96
CA ALA A 89 -11.89 -12.61 3.80
C ALA A 89 -11.03 -13.88 3.92
N HIS A 90 -10.20 -14.01 4.95
CA HIS A 90 -9.33 -15.17 5.11
C HIS A 90 -10.12 -16.45 5.41
N PRO A 91 -9.91 -17.56 4.68
CA PRO A 91 -10.62 -18.80 4.91
C PRO A 91 -10.11 -19.49 6.18
N GLY A 92 -10.92 -19.49 7.24
CA GLY A 92 -10.64 -20.20 8.48
C GLY A 92 -11.00 -19.40 9.74
N PRO A 93 -11.00 -20.02 10.92
CA PRO A 93 -11.30 -19.34 12.17
C PRO A 93 -10.18 -18.37 12.61
N LEU A 94 -8.93 -18.63 12.22
CA LEU A 94 -7.79 -17.75 12.49
C LEU A 94 -6.85 -17.65 11.28
N PRO A 95 -6.44 -16.44 10.85
CA PRO A 95 -5.44 -16.27 9.80
C PRO A 95 -4.05 -16.73 10.27
N PRO A 96 -3.20 -17.26 9.36
CA PRO A 96 -1.81 -17.58 9.65
C PRO A 96 -1.04 -16.40 10.23
N PRO A 97 0.00 -16.63 11.05
CA PRO A 97 0.75 -15.56 11.71
C PRO A 97 1.27 -14.48 10.76
N PHE A 98 1.79 -14.85 9.58
CA PHE A 98 2.30 -13.88 8.61
C PHE A 98 1.19 -13.04 7.95
N VAL A 99 -0.01 -13.62 7.77
CA VAL A 99 -1.20 -12.90 7.27
C VAL A 99 -1.69 -11.90 8.31
N LEU A 100 -1.76 -12.32 9.57
CA LEU A 100 -2.08 -11.44 10.67
C LEU A 100 -1.03 -10.32 10.82
N LEU A 101 0.25 -10.65 10.64
CA LEU A 101 1.33 -9.68 10.72
C LEU A 101 1.25 -8.66 9.58
N ALA A 102 1.03 -9.11 8.35
CA ALA A 102 0.94 -8.26 7.16
C ALA A 102 -0.23 -7.27 7.26
N TYR A 103 -1.46 -7.78 7.26
CA TYR A 103 -2.66 -6.95 7.24
C TYR A 103 -2.95 -6.34 8.62
N GLY A 104 -2.64 -7.02 9.72
CA GLY A 104 -2.78 -6.43 11.04
C GLY A 104 -1.80 -5.28 11.28
N GLY A 105 -0.54 -5.44 10.89
CA GLY A 105 0.48 -4.39 10.97
C GLY A 105 0.15 -3.19 10.09
N GLU A 106 -0.15 -3.42 8.81
CA GLU A 106 -0.53 -2.35 7.87
C GLU A 106 -1.85 -1.67 8.26
N GLY A 107 -2.84 -2.44 8.74
CA GLY A 107 -4.11 -1.91 9.24
C GLY A 107 -3.94 -1.03 10.48
N VAL A 108 -3.15 -1.48 11.48
CA VAL A 108 -2.83 -0.68 12.67
C VAL A 108 -2.06 0.58 12.28
N TYR A 109 -1.12 0.47 11.33
CA TYR A 109 -0.41 1.62 10.78
C TYR A 109 -1.38 2.67 10.20
N TYR A 110 -2.20 2.30 9.21
CA TYR A 110 -3.13 3.25 8.59
C TYR A 110 -4.18 3.77 9.58
N PHE A 111 -4.56 2.97 10.57
CA PHE A 111 -5.46 3.41 11.62
C PHE A 111 -4.84 4.53 12.47
N ILE A 112 -3.62 4.31 12.99
CA ILE A 112 -2.88 5.30 13.78
C ILE A 112 -2.55 6.55 12.95
N GLU A 113 -2.26 6.35 11.66
CA GLU A 113 -1.89 7.43 10.76
C GLU A 113 -2.98 8.52 10.66
N GLN A 114 -4.25 8.18 10.84
CA GLN A 114 -5.34 9.16 10.89
C GLN A 114 -5.17 10.14 12.06
N PHE A 115 -4.77 9.66 13.22
CA PHE A 115 -4.49 10.50 14.39
C PHE A 115 -3.21 11.31 14.22
N VAL A 116 -2.19 10.74 13.57
CA VAL A 116 -0.98 11.49 13.18
C VAL A 116 -1.33 12.65 12.25
N TRP A 117 -2.24 12.42 11.29
CA TRP A 117 -2.73 13.46 10.40
C TRP A 117 -3.51 14.54 11.16
N LEU A 118 -4.46 14.15 12.03
CA LEU A 118 -5.24 15.08 12.86
C LEU A 118 -4.34 15.94 13.76
N ALA A 119 -3.32 15.34 14.38
CA ALA A 119 -2.35 16.08 15.20
C ALA A 119 -1.54 17.08 14.36
N LYS A 120 -1.13 16.71 13.15
CA LYS A 120 -0.43 17.63 12.23
C LYS A 120 -1.33 18.73 11.65
N ALA A 121 -2.64 18.48 11.55
CA ALA A 121 -3.63 19.46 11.15
C ALA A 121 -4.01 20.44 12.30
N GLY A 122 -3.52 20.20 13.53
CA GLY A 122 -3.82 21.03 14.69
C GLY A 122 -5.12 20.66 15.43
N LEU A 123 -5.77 19.56 15.03
CA LEU A 123 -7.02 19.09 15.66
C LEU A 123 -6.77 18.21 16.91
N LEU A 124 -5.56 17.68 17.07
CA LEU A 124 -5.15 16.91 18.25
C LEU A 124 -3.89 17.51 18.91
N PRO A 125 -3.69 17.29 20.22
CA PRO A 125 -2.53 17.80 20.93
C PRO A 125 -1.19 17.31 20.34
N ALA A 126 -0.28 18.25 20.07
CA ALA A 126 1.02 17.95 19.44
C ALA A 126 1.92 17.02 20.27
N HIS A 127 1.73 16.94 21.59
CA HIS A 127 2.53 16.06 22.46
C HIS A 127 2.27 14.56 22.20
N LEU A 128 1.15 14.19 21.57
CA LEU A 128 0.85 12.82 21.19
C LEU A 128 1.61 12.38 19.92
N LEU A 129 2.04 13.34 19.10
CA LEU A 129 2.61 13.10 17.78
C LEU A 129 3.83 12.15 17.82
N PRO A 130 4.83 12.33 18.72
CA PRO A 130 5.99 11.43 18.75
C PRO A 130 5.62 9.99 19.10
N ARG A 131 4.65 9.79 20.01
CA ARG A 131 4.19 8.45 20.41
C ARG A 131 3.43 7.77 19.28
N LEU A 132 2.50 8.49 18.66
CA LEU A 132 1.71 7.98 17.53
C LEU A 132 2.61 7.67 16.33
N GLN A 133 3.57 8.53 16.00
CA GLN A 133 4.51 8.28 14.92
C GLN A 133 5.39 7.06 15.18
N ARG A 134 5.90 6.89 16.40
CA ARG A 134 6.71 5.73 16.76
C ARG A 134 5.92 4.43 16.70
N LEU A 135 4.70 4.41 17.23
CA LEU A 135 3.83 3.23 17.17
C LEU A 135 3.45 2.90 15.72
N SER A 136 3.08 3.92 14.94
CA SER A 136 2.79 3.82 13.52
C SER A 136 3.96 3.22 12.72
N ALA A 137 5.18 3.69 12.97
CA ALA A 137 6.37 3.21 12.26
C ALA A 137 6.71 1.74 12.59
N TRP A 138 6.52 1.31 13.85
CA TRP A 138 6.67 -0.09 14.22
C TRP A 138 5.60 -0.99 13.58
N ALA A 139 4.34 -0.53 13.59
CA ALA A 139 3.25 -1.26 12.94
C ALA A 139 3.48 -1.41 11.43
N GLU A 140 3.93 -0.34 10.78
CA GLU A 140 4.28 -0.32 9.35
C GLU A 140 5.43 -1.29 9.04
N LEU A 141 6.49 -1.29 9.83
CA LEU A 141 7.63 -2.18 9.65
C LEU A 141 7.23 -3.66 9.81
N LEU A 142 6.42 -3.98 10.82
CA LEU A 142 5.89 -5.33 11.03
C LEU A 142 4.97 -5.76 9.88
N GLY A 143 4.10 -4.86 9.42
CA GLY A 143 3.24 -5.07 8.25
C GLY A 143 4.05 -5.44 7.01
N TYR A 144 5.10 -4.67 6.70
CA TYR A 144 5.97 -4.99 5.57
C TYR A 144 6.72 -6.31 5.74
N ALA A 145 7.20 -6.64 6.94
CA ALA A 145 7.86 -7.92 7.19
C ALA A 145 6.92 -9.10 6.86
N GLY A 146 5.67 -9.05 7.33
CA GLY A 146 4.66 -10.07 6.99
C GLY A 146 4.33 -10.11 5.49
N SER A 147 4.14 -8.94 4.87
CA SER A 147 3.79 -8.84 3.45
C SER A 147 4.90 -9.37 2.54
N ILE A 148 6.17 -9.10 2.87
CA ILE A 148 7.33 -9.62 2.13
C ILE A 148 7.36 -11.16 2.21
N THR A 149 7.18 -11.74 3.40
CA THR A 149 7.15 -13.21 3.56
C THR A 149 6.08 -13.86 2.70
N ILE A 150 4.84 -13.34 2.74
CA ILE A 150 3.73 -13.86 1.92
C ILE A 150 4.07 -13.75 0.42
N LYS A 151 4.51 -12.58 -0.04
CA LYS A 151 4.81 -12.35 -1.46
C LYS A 151 5.97 -13.23 -1.95
N LEU A 152 6.97 -13.51 -1.12
CA LEU A 152 8.07 -14.42 -1.46
C LEU A 152 7.59 -15.86 -1.63
N GLU A 153 6.71 -16.35 -0.73
CA GLU A 153 6.09 -17.68 -0.87
C GLU A 153 5.25 -17.78 -2.16
N GLU A 154 4.49 -16.73 -2.48
CA GLU A 154 3.72 -16.71 -3.72
C GLU A 154 4.61 -16.70 -4.97
N VAL A 155 5.70 -15.94 -4.95
CA VAL A 155 6.68 -15.87 -6.05
C VAL A 155 7.32 -17.24 -6.29
N THR A 156 7.79 -17.91 -5.23
CA THR A 156 8.41 -19.24 -5.35
C THR A 156 7.41 -20.29 -5.87
N LYS A 157 6.16 -20.25 -5.40
CA LYS A 157 5.08 -21.12 -5.88
C LYS A 157 4.73 -20.89 -7.35
N MET A 158 4.73 -19.63 -7.81
CA MET A 158 4.50 -19.33 -9.23
C MET A 158 5.68 -19.74 -10.10
N GLU A 159 6.91 -19.54 -9.65
CA GLU A 159 8.10 -19.98 -10.37
C GLU A 159 8.14 -21.49 -10.57
N SER A 160 7.82 -22.27 -9.53
CA SER A 160 7.72 -23.73 -9.66
C SER A 160 6.59 -24.13 -10.60
N SER A 161 5.42 -23.49 -10.51
CA SER A 161 4.30 -23.73 -11.42
C SER A 161 4.62 -23.44 -12.89
N ILE A 162 5.40 -22.39 -13.16
CA ILE A 162 5.87 -22.06 -14.51
C ILE A 162 6.88 -23.09 -15.02
N LYS A 163 7.82 -23.51 -14.16
CA LYS A 163 8.83 -24.52 -14.50
C LYS A 163 8.18 -25.88 -14.85
N MET A 164 7.18 -26.31 -14.07
CA MET A 164 6.45 -27.56 -14.34
C MET A 164 5.73 -27.50 -15.69
N ARG A 165 4.98 -26.43 -15.97
CA ARG A 165 4.27 -26.29 -17.25
C ARG A 165 5.20 -26.23 -18.46
N LEU A 166 6.38 -25.63 -18.31
CA LEU A 166 7.37 -25.59 -19.37
C LEU A 166 7.98 -26.98 -19.62
N ALA A 167 8.19 -27.76 -18.56
CA ALA A 167 8.66 -29.15 -18.68
C ALA A 167 7.62 -30.07 -19.32
N GLU A 168 6.34 -29.91 -18.97
CA GLU A 168 5.22 -30.65 -19.56
C GLU A 168 4.99 -30.31 -21.04
N GLY A 169 5.20 -29.04 -21.44
CA GLY A 169 5.06 -28.56 -22.82
C GLY A 169 6.31 -28.72 -23.69
N CYS A 170 7.26 -29.59 -23.31
CA CYS A 170 8.52 -29.80 -24.04
C CYS A 170 9.33 -28.51 -24.34
N GLY A 171 9.22 -27.49 -23.48
CA GLY A 171 9.92 -26.22 -23.65
C GLY A 171 9.20 -25.17 -24.53
N GLU A 172 7.99 -25.46 -25.03
CA GLU A 172 7.22 -24.48 -25.82
C GLU A 172 6.61 -23.38 -24.93
N GLU A 173 6.92 -22.13 -25.23
CA GLU A 173 6.25 -20.98 -24.62
C GLU A 173 4.87 -20.78 -25.24
N ASN A 174 3.85 -21.37 -24.62
CA ASN A 174 2.47 -21.02 -24.93
C ASN A 174 2.07 -19.70 -24.23
N GLU A 175 1.04 -19.04 -24.76
CA GLU A 175 0.46 -17.78 -24.26
C GLU A 175 0.22 -17.81 -22.74
N ALA A 176 -0.28 -18.93 -22.22
CA ALA A 176 -0.50 -19.11 -20.78
C ALA A 176 0.78 -18.96 -19.93
N VAL A 177 1.92 -19.49 -20.40
CA VAL A 177 3.22 -19.34 -19.71
C VAL A 177 3.68 -17.89 -19.77
N ARG A 178 3.50 -17.22 -20.91
CA ARG A 178 3.82 -15.81 -21.08
C ARG A 178 3.01 -14.92 -20.13
N THR A 179 1.71 -15.16 -20.00
CA THR A 179 0.84 -14.45 -19.04
C THR A 179 1.27 -14.70 -17.60
N MET A 180 1.63 -15.93 -17.24
CA MET A 180 2.14 -16.27 -15.91
C MET A 180 3.47 -15.59 -15.59
N ARG A 181 4.38 -15.49 -16.57
CA ARG A 181 5.64 -14.72 -16.44
C ARG A 181 5.37 -13.24 -16.20
N GLY A 182 4.38 -12.65 -16.90
CA GLY A 182 3.94 -11.27 -16.65
C GLY A 182 3.43 -11.06 -15.22
N LYS A 183 2.58 -11.97 -14.73
CA LYS A 183 2.09 -11.94 -13.33
C LYS A 183 3.23 -12.10 -12.31
N LEU A 184 4.18 -13.00 -12.60
CA LEU A 184 5.36 -13.19 -11.77
C LEU A 184 6.22 -11.92 -11.70
N LEU A 185 6.43 -11.23 -12.83
CA LEU A 185 7.16 -9.97 -12.86
C LEU A 185 6.48 -8.91 -11.97
N LEU A 186 5.16 -8.76 -12.08
CA LEU A 186 4.39 -7.82 -11.24
C LEU A 186 4.50 -8.16 -9.73
N LYS A 187 4.54 -9.44 -9.38
CA LYS A 187 4.74 -9.87 -7.99
C LYS A 187 6.15 -9.64 -7.48
N ARG A 188 7.18 -9.93 -8.28
CA ARG A 188 8.58 -9.59 -7.96
C ARG A 188 8.75 -8.08 -7.75
N LEU A 189 8.16 -7.27 -8.63
CA LEU A 189 8.12 -5.81 -8.46
C LEU A 189 7.42 -5.43 -7.15
N SER A 190 6.33 -6.11 -6.78
CA SER A 190 5.68 -5.88 -5.49
C SER A 190 6.57 -6.21 -4.29
N VAL A 191 7.43 -7.24 -4.36
CA VAL A 191 8.40 -7.54 -3.31
C VAL A 191 9.44 -6.42 -3.21
N VAL A 192 9.98 -5.97 -4.34
CA VAL A 192 10.96 -4.86 -4.37
C VAL A 192 10.34 -3.58 -3.79
N GLN A 193 9.08 -3.29 -4.13
CA GLN A 193 8.34 -2.16 -3.56
C GLN A 193 8.25 -2.25 -2.04
N ASP A 194 7.81 -3.39 -1.50
CA ASP A 194 7.68 -3.58 -0.06
C ASP A 194 9.02 -3.52 0.66
N VAL A 195 10.10 -4.05 0.07
CA VAL A 195 11.45 -3.94 0.64
C VAL A 195 11.91 -2.48 0.69
N ALA A 196 11.65 -1.71 -0.37
CA ALA A 196 11.96 -0.28 -0.40
C ALA A 196 11.15 0.50 0.65
N ASP A 197 9.86 0.18 0.80
CA ASP A 197 9.01 0.82 1.81
C ASP A 197 9.40 0.38 3.24
N ALA A 198 9.77 -0.89 3.46
CA ALA A 198 10.29 -1.40 4.74
C ALA A 198 11.60 -0.71 5.15
N PHE A 199 12.50 -0.48 4.20
CA PHE A 199 13.74 0.27 4.42
C PHE A 199 13.44 1.69 4.95
N MET A 200 12.40 2.33 4.42
CA MET A 200 11.99 3.67 4.85
C MET A 200 11.33 3.64 6.23
N ALA A 201 10.44 2.67 6.49
CA ALA A 201 9.84 2.45 7.80
C ALA A 201 10.90 2.17 8.88
N LEU A 202 11.95 1.41 8.54
CA LEU A 202 13.09 1.18 9.42
C LEU A 202 13.86 2.49 9.72
N GLY A 203 14.00 3.38 8.73
CA GLY A 203 14.53 4.72 8.93
C GLY A 203 13.71 5.53 9.94
N ASP A 204 12.38 5.48 9.86
CA ASP A 204 11.47 6.16 10.78
C ASP A 204 11.55 5.57 12.21
N VAL A 205 11.65 4.24 12.35
CA VAL A 205 11.82 3.56 13.66
C VAL A 205 13.16 3.91 14.33
N THR A 206 14.23 4.04 13.54
CA THR A 206 15.59 4.32 14.03
C THR A 206 15.86 5.82 14.22
N ASN A 207 14.87 6.69 13.99
CA ASN A 207 15.02 8.14 13.92
C ASN A 207 16.12 8.59 12.94
N GLY A 208 16.31 7.86 11.84
CA GLY A 208 17.28 8.20 10.80
C GLY A 208 18.75 8.05 11.19
N LYS A 209 19.08 7.22 12.18
CA LYS A 209 20.47 6.94 12.57
C LYS A 209 21.17 6.03 11.54
N GLY A 210 22.40 6.37 11.14
CA GLY A 210 23.26 5.57 10.24
C GLY A 210 23.06 5.86 8.73
N LEU A 211 23.28 4.85 7.86
CA LEU A 211 23.09 4.97 6.40
C LEU A 211 21.67 5.41 6.00
N LEU A 212 20.70 5.12 6.88
CA LEU A 212 19.28 5.51 6.82
C LEU A 212 19.05 7.02 6.96
N GLY A 213 20.04 7.77 7.45
CA GLY A 213 20.02 9.24 7.52
C GLY A 213 20.34 9.93 6.20
N SER A 214 20.84 9.19 5.18
CA SER A 214 21.11 9.78 3.87
C SER A 214 19.79 10.11 3.16
N SER A 215 19.53 11.40 3.01
CA SER A 215 18.30 11.91 2.40
C SER A 215 18.12 11.39 0.96
N THR A 216 19.23 11.17 0.24
CA THR A 216 19.26 10.64 -1.12
C THR A 216 18.79 9.19 -1.22
N LEU A 217 19.35 8.25 -0.45
CA LEU A 217 18.96 6.84 -0.53
C LEU A 217 17.48 6.64 -0.16
N THR A 218 17.04 7.31 0.90
CA THR A 218 15.63 7.28 1.33
C THR A 218 14.71 7.87 0.26
N ALA A 219 15.13 8.96 -0.38
CA ALA A 219 14.36 9.58 -1.45
C ALA A 219 14.31 8.71 -2.72
N SER A 220 15.42 8.07 -3.09
CA SER A 220 15.49 7.13 -4.21
C SER A 220 14.63 5.89 -3.96
N ALA A 221 14.68 5.30 -2.77
CA ALA A 221 13.82 4.18 -2.38
C ALA A 221 12.34 4.58 -2.40
N GLY A 222 12.02 5.77 -1.89
CA GLY A 222 10.67 6.31 -1.91
C GLY A 222 10.14 6.60 -3.31
N LEU A 223 10.99 7.07 -4.22
CA LEU A 223 10.63 7.29 -5.62
C LEU A 223 10.46 5.96 -6.37
N LEU A 224 11.40 5.02 -6.19
CA LEU A 224 11.36 3.70 -6.81
C LEU A 224 10.08 2.94 -6.42
N SER A 225 9.76 2.88 -5.13
CA SER A 225 8.52 2.24 -4.65
C SER A 225 7.26 2.92 -5.20
N ALA A 226 7.28 4.25 -5.35
CA ALA A 226 6.16 4.99 -5.92
C ALA A 226 5.95 4.68 -7.40
N LEU A 227 7.03 4.67 -8.19
CA LEU A 227 6.98 4.37 -9.62
C LEU A 227 6.51 2.93 -9.88
N ILE A 228 7.04 1.96 -9.11
CA ILE A 228 6.58 0.57 -9.18
C ILE A 228 5.09 0.48 -8.85
N SER A 229 4.65 1.14 -7.77
CA SER A 229 3.25 1.12 -7.37
C SER A 229 2.32 1.73 -8.42
N THR A 230 2.73 2.83 -9.06
CA THR A 230 1.96 3.46 -10.14
C THR A 230 1.89 2.54 -11.37
N HIS A 231 3.00 1.93 -11.77
CA HIS A 231 3.01 1.00 -12.91
C HIS A 231 2.11 -0.21 -12.66
N LYS A 232 2.15 -0.79 -11.45
CA LYS A 232 1.26 -1.88 -11.06
C LYS A 232 -0.22 -1.50 -11.12
N ASN A 233 -0.57 -0.34 -10.56
CA ASN A 233 -1.96 0.12 -10.55
C ASN A 233 -2.44 0.45 -11.97
N TRP A 234 -1.59 1.05 -12.80
CA TRP A 234 -1.92 1.36 -14.19
C TRP A 234 -2.21 0.11 -15.02
N ASN A 235 -1.40 -0.95 -14.88
CA ASN A 235 -1.63 -2.20 -15.59
C ASN A 235 -2.82 -3.02 -15.06
N SER A 236 -3.41 -2.62 -13.93
CA SER A 236 -4.56 -3.30 -13.31
C SER A 236 -5.89 -2.59 -13.61
N CYS A 237 -5.84 -1.39 -14.21
CA CYS A 237 -7.00 -0.64 -14.70
C CYS A 237 -7.33 -1.05 -16.14
#